data_AF-A0A0N0TAV2-F1
#
_entry.id   AF-A0A0N0TAV2-F1
#
_cell.length_a   1.000
_cell.length_b   1.000
_cell.length_c   1.000
_cell.angle_alpha   90.00
_cell.angle_beta   90.00
_cell.angle_gamma   90.00
#
_symmetry.space_group_name_H-M   'P 1'
#
loop_
_entity.id
_entity.type
_entity.pdbx_description
1 polymer ?
#
loop_
_entity_poly.entity_id
_entity_poly.type
_entity_poly.pdbx_seq_one_letter_code
_entity_poly.pdbx_strand_id
1 'polypeptide(L)' 'MKGIRPATATDSCRRVRPEIFGDGGRGQEYYLRKIAEGKTPAEARRALKRHLPDVVCRALKRDRHKAHTTVA' A
#
# COMPACT_ATOMS: atom_id res chain seq x y z
N MET A 1 18.19 -27.98 15.82
CA MET A 1 18.63 -26.57 15.78
C MET A 1 17.85 -25.84 14.70
N LYS A 2 16.82 -25.04 15.04
CA LYS A 2 16.05 -24.28 14.05
C LYS A 2 16.82 -22.99 13.74
N GLY A 3 17.46 -22.94 12.57
CA GLY A 3 18.24 -21.79 12.14
C GLY A 3 17.37 -20.53 12.06
N ILE A 4 17.82 -19.48 12.74
CA ILE A 4 17.24 -18.14 12.66
C ILE A 4 17.57 -17.62 11.26
N ARG A 5 16.63 -17.76 10.31
CA ARG A 5 16.78 -17.13 8.99
C ARG A 5 16.67 -15.60 9.20
N PRO A 6 17.66 -14.81 8.77
CA PRO A 6 17.61 -13.36 8.96
C PRO A 6 16.38 -12.81 8.23
N ALA A 7 15.62 -11.94 8.92
CA ALA A 7 14.44 -11.30 8.35
C ALA A 7 14.89 -10.41 7.18
N THR A 8 14.84 -10.94 5.96
CA THR A 8 15.09 -10.14 4.76
C THR A 8 13.97 -9.09 4.63
N ALA A 9 14.22 -7.95 3.99
CA ALA A 9 13.23 -6.86 3.84
C ALA A 9 11.87 -7.32 3.29
N THR A 10 11.84 -8.47 2.59
CA THR A 10 10.62 -9.17 2.16
C THR A 10 9.77 -9.79 3.27
N ASP A 11 10.34 -10.11 4.43
CA ASP A 11 9.67 -10.72 5.59
C ASP A 11 8.89 -9.67 6.42
N SER A 12 9.44 -8.45 6.55
CA SER A 12 8.73 -7.27 7.10
C SER A 12 7.40 -7.03 6.38
N CYS A 13 7.35 -7.37 5.09
CA CYS A 13 6.13 -7.22 4.30
C CYS A 13 5.02 -8.22 4.64
N ARG A 14 5.34 -9.38 5.24
CA ARG A 14 4.35 -10.38 5.64
C ARG A 14 3.65 -10.03 6.96
N ARG A 15 4.33 -9.36 7.90
CA ARG A 15 3.82 -9.09 9.26
C ARG A 15 2.83 -7.94 9.40
N VAL A 16 2.55 -7.20 8.33
CA VAL A 16 1.49 -6.18 8.35
C VAL A 16 0.15 -6.91 8.51
N ARG A 17 -0.43 -6.89 9.72
CA ARG A 17 -1.76 -7.45 9.98
C ARG A 17 -2.79 -6.69 9.13
N PRO A 18 -3.80 -7.36 8.57
CA PRO A 18 -4.87 -6.65 7.84
C PRO A 18 -5.58 -5.58 8.69
N GLU A 19 -5.58 -5.77 10.01
CA GLU A 19 -6.23 -4.93 11.03
C GLU A 19 -5.69 -3.49 11.13
N ILE A 20 -4.48 -3.20 10.63
CA ILE A 20 -3.90 -1.85 10.64
C ILE A 20 -4.35 -0.97 9.46
N PHE A 21 -5.02 -1.55 8.46
CA PHE A 21 -5.71 -0.76 7.42
C PHE A 21 -7.14 -0.50 7.88
N GLY A 22 -7.27 0.41 8.85
CA GLY A 22 -8.55 0.78 9.46
C GLY A 22 -9.63 1.20 8.44
N ASP A 23 -10.86 0.85 8.80
CA ASP A 23 -12.13 1.51 8.49
C ASP A 23 -12.36 1.92 7.02
N GLY A 24 -12.37 0.95 6.10
CA GLY A 24 -13.03 1.10 4.79
C GLY A 24 -12.38 2.08 3.81
N GLY A 25 -11.17 2.56 4.10
CA GLY A 25 -10.48 3.50 3.21
C GLY A 25 -10.10 2.91 1.85
N ARG A 26 -9.75 3.78 0.88
CA ARG A 26 -9.32 3.39 -0.50
C ARG A 26 -8.20 2.33 -0.53
N GLY A 27 -7.38 2.25 0.51
CA GLY A 27 -6.35 1.21 0.67
C GLY A 27 -6.93 -0.18 0.95
N GLN A 28 -7.98 -0.27 1.76
CA GLN A 28 -8.67 -1.53 2.07
C GLN A 28 -9.42 -2.04 0.84
N GLU A 29 -10.10 -1.16 0.11
CA GLU A 29 -10.77 -1.52 -1.15
C GLU A 29 -9.77 -2.05 -2.19
N TYR A 30 -8.61 -1.41 -2.32
CA TYR A 30 -7.54 -1.90 -3.19
C TYR A 30 -7.03 -3.27 -2.75
N TYR A 31 -6.83 -3.48 -1.44
CA TYR A 31 -6.43 -4.77 -0.88
C TYR A 31 -7.46 -5.86 -1.19
N LEU A 32 -8.74 -5.63 -0.90
CA LEU A 32 -9.82 -6.58 -1.16
C LEU A 32 -9.98 -6.90 -2.64
N ARG A 33 -9.84 -5.90 -3.52
CA ARG A 33 -9.82 -6.13 -4.97
C ARG A 33 -8.68 -7.06 -5.38
N LYS A 34 -7.48 -6.90 -4.79
CA LYS A 34 -6.36 -7.82 -5.07
C LYS A 34 -6.61 -9.23 -4.55
N ILE A 35 -7.32 -9.38 -3.43
CA ILE A 35 -7.78 -10.70 -2.96
C ILE A 35 -8.79 -11.31 -3.93
N ALA A 36 -9.75 -10.52 -4.42
CA ALA A 36 -10.75 -10.96 -5.40
C ALA A 36 -10.13 -11.36 -6.75
N GLU A 37 -9.01 -10.75 -7.14
CA GLU A 37 -8.17 -11.17 -8.28
C GLU A 37 -7.47 -12.53 -8.07
N GLY A 38 -7.64 -13.18 -6.91
CA GLY A 38 -7.02 -14.46 -6.57
C GLY A 38 -5.63 -14.36 -5.95
N LYS A 39 -5.17 -13.15 -5.58
CA LYS A 39 -3.84 -12.99 -4.96
C LYS A 39 -3.87 -13.42 -3.51
N THR A 40 -2.76 -13.98 -3.05
CA THR A 40 -2.58 -14.28 -1.64
C THR A 40 -2.59 -12.98 -0.83
N PRO A 41 -2.98 -13.01 0.46
CA PRO A 41 -2.91 -11.84 1.33
C PRO A 41 -1.55 -11.15 1.34
N ALA A 42 -0.45 -11.92 1.24
CA ALA A 42 0.89 -11.36 1.19
C ALA A 42 1.17 -10.58 -0.11
N GLU A 43 0.72 -11.10 -1.25
CA GLU A 43 0.83 -10.45 -2.56
C GLU A 43 -0.05 -9.22 -2.65
N ALA A 44 -1.29 -9.29 -2.15
CA ALA A 44 -2.19 -8.15 -2.08
C ALA A 44 -1.58 -7.01 -1.23
N ARG A 45 -0.98 -7.32 -0.08
CA ARG A 45 -0.24 -6.33 0.74
C ARG A 45 0.98 -5.76 0.03
N ARG A 46 1.75 -6.60 -0.69
CA ARG A 46 2.91 -6.14 -1.48
C ARG A 46 2.48 -5.21 -2.61
N ALA A 47 1.43 -5.57 -3.33
CA ALA A 47 0.85 -4.75 -4.39
C ALA A 47 0.34 -3.40 -3.85
N LEU A 48 -0.39 -3.42 -2.73
CA LEU A 48 -0.85 -2.19 -2.06
C LEU A 48 0.32 -1.29 -1.66
N LYS A 49 1.35 -1.85 -1.01
CA LYS A 49 2.55 -1.09 -0.62
C LYS A 49 3.29 -0.48 -1.81
N ARG A 50 3.38 -1.21 -2.92
CA ARG A 50 3.95 -0.69 -4.17
C ARG A 50 3.11 0.41 -4.80
N HIS A 51 1.79 0.33 -4.67
CA HIS A 51 0.85 1.29 -5.24
C HIS A 51 0.80 2.62 -4.46
N LEU A 52 1.05 2.59 -3.15
CA LEU A 52 0.87 3.74 -2.27
C LEU A 52 1.71 4.98 -2.68
N PRO A 53 3.01 4.86 -3.02
CA PRO A 53 3.81 5.99 -3.50
C PRO A 53 3.22 6.66 -4.75
N ASP A 54 2.74 5.88 -5.72
CA ASP A 54 2.15 6.43 -6.95
C ASP A 54 0.92 7.27 -6.66
N VAL A 55 0.06 6.81 -5.75
CA VAL A 55 -1.15 7.52 -5.34
C VAL A 55 -0.80 8.84 -4.64
N VAL A 56 0.15 8.80 -3.69
CA VAL A 56 0.59 9.98 -2.95
C VAL A 56 1.25 11.00 -3.89
N CYS A 57 2.16 10.57 -4.76
CA CYS A 57 2.82 11.46 -5.71
C CYS A 57 1.81 12.12 -6.67
N ARG A 58 0.77 11.41 -7.11
CA ARG A 58 -0.29 11.99 -7.94
C ARG A 58 -1.11 13.03 -7.17
N ALA A 59 -1.45 12.76 -5.92
CA ALA A 59 -2.16 13.71 -5.06
C ALA A 59 -1.34 15.00 -4.88
N LEU A 60 -0.08 14.87 -4.48
CA LEU A 60 0.84 16.01 -4.29
C LEU A 60 1.00 16.84 -5.56
N LYS A 61 1.15 16.20 -6.74
CA LYS A 61 1.21 16.91 -8.02
C LYS A 61 -0.08 17.67 -8.29
N ARG A 62 -1.25 17.07 -8.06
CA ARG A 62 -2.55 17.73 -8.25
C ARG A 62 -2.70 18.93 -7.33
N ASP A 63 -2.32 18.80 -6.07
CA ASP A 63 -2.38 19.88 -5.10
C ASP A 63 -1.45 21.03 -5.48
N ARG A 64 -0.24 20.72 -5.98
CA ARG A 64 0.69 21.71 -6.54
C ARG A 64 0.09 22.44 -7.75
N HIS A 65 -0.59 21.74 -8.66
CA HIS A 65 -1.20 22.38 -9.84
C HIS A 65 -2.33 23.33 -9.42
N LYS A 66 -3.18 22.89 -8.49
CA LYS A 66 -4.23 23.76 -7.93
C LYS A 66 -3.64 25.00 -7.27
N ALA A 67 -2.62 24.83 -6.44
CA ALA A 67 -1.94 25.94 -5.79
C ALA A 67 -1.41 26.94 -6.84
N HIS A 68 -0.76 26.47 -7.89
CA HIS A 68 -0.21 27.34 -8.95
C HIS A 68 -1.29 28.01 -9.80
N THR A 69 -2.46 27.39 -9.98
CA THR A 69 -3.60 27.99 -10.70
C THR A 69 -4.34 29.03 -9.85
N THR A 70 -4.39 28.86 -8.53
CA THR A 70 -5.10 29.80 -7.63
C THR A 70 -4.36 31.13 -7.43
N VAL A 71 -3.04 31.20 -7.69
CA VAL A 71 -2.25 32.44 -7.53
C VAL A 71 -2.08 33.24 -8.84
N ALA A 72 -2.76 32.84 -9.92
CA ALA A 72 -2.79 33.54 -11.21
C ALA A 72 -4.14 34.19 -11.44
#